data_AF-A0A6T7XRP2-F1
#
_entry.id   AF-A0A6T7XRP2-F1
#
_cell.length_a   1.000
_cell.length_b   1.000
_cell.length_c   1.000
_cell.angle_alpha   90.00
_cell.angle_beta   90.00
_cell.angle_gamma   90.00
#
_symmetry.space_group_name_H-M   'P 1'
#
loop_
_entity.id
_entity.type
_entity.pdbx_description
1 polymer ?
#
loop_
_entity_poly.entity_id
_entity_poly.type
_entity_poly.pdbx_seq_one_letter_code
_entity_poly.pdbx_strand_id
1 'polypeptide(L)'
;KAIEVATGEGEELIPAQEISLVDLTPALNNLVRESGVVEGTLHCVSRHTTTALTINEMETRLQDDIRRWLFTMAAPDVRYPIPGWTAAPGATAPTYDHNDLHLRPASEEDRARIDKNWMSQGKGTLQEFMDQEPINAHSHLLTMLLGTSLSIPISAGELCIGQWQSVILVDCDGPRKRTVGAQVVGLRD
;
A
#
# COMPACT_ATOMS: atom_id res chain seq x y z
N LYS A 1 2.52 4.77 -17.14
CA LYS A 1 3.80 4.16 -16.71
C LYS A 1 3.56 3.42 -15.40
N ALA A 2 4.24 2.28 -15.17
CA ALA A 2 4.30 1.68 -13.84
C ALA A 2 5.57 2.18 -13.15
N ILE A 3 5.44 2.66 -11.92
CA ILE A 3 6.53 3.11 -11.06
C ILE A 3 6.75 2.01 -10.03
N GLU A 4 7.95 1.44 -9.99
CA GLU A 4 8.34 0.46 -8.97
C GLU A 4 8.79 1.20 -7.71
N VAL A 5 8.38 0.68 -6.55
CA VAL A 5 8.64 1.31 -5.26
C VAL A 5 9.06 0.22 -4.27
N ALA A 6 10.24 0.35 -3.67
CA ALA A 6 10.65 -0.46 -2.53
C ALA A 6 10.23 0.25 -1.24
N THR A 7 9.55 -0.44 -0.33
CA THR A 7 9.00 0.15 0.90
C THR A 7 9.82 -0.22 2.15
N GLY A 8 11.07 -0.65 1.95
CA GLY A 8 12.07 -0.93 3.00
C GLY A 8 13.48 -0.94 2.42
N GLU A 9 14.47 -1.15 3.28
CA GLU A 9 15.90 -1.18 2.92
C GLU A 9 16.43 -2.61 2.79
N GLY A 10 17.43 -2.82 1.92
CA GLY A 10 18.06 -4.12 1.70
C GLY A 10 17.63 -4.83 0.40
N GLU A 11 18.39 -5.86 0.00
CA GLU A 11 18.09 -6.66 -1.20
C GLU A 11 16.91 -7.61 -0.99
N GLU A 12 16.74 -8.10 0.24
CA GLU A 12 15.65 -8.98 0.65
C GLU A 12 14.68 -8.21 1.55
N LEU A 13 13.47 -7.97 1.04
CA LEU A 13 12.39 -7.33 1.80
C LEU A 13 11.56 -8.41 2.48
N ILE A 14 11.78 -8.60 3.77
CA ILE A 14 11.03 -9.54 4.59
C ILE A 14 9.75 -8.83 5.07
N PRO A 15 8.54 -9.28 4.67
CA PRO A 15 7.31 -8.65 5.11
C PRO A 15 7.17 -8.71 6.64
N ALA A 16 6.94 -7.55 7.26
CA ALA A 16 6.87 -7.39 8.71
C ALA A 16 5.55 -6.73 9.18
N GLN A 17 4.61 -6.49 8.24
CA GLN A 17 3.34 -5.81 8.50
C GLN A 17 3.54 -4.40 9.08
N GLU A 18 4.62 -3.74 8.65
CA GLU A 18 4.96 -2.38 9.05
C GLU A 18 4.24 -1.36 8.15
N ILE A 19 4.05 -0.15 8.71
CA ILE A 19 3.58 1.00 7.94
C ILE A 19 4.80 1.76 7.40
N SER A 20 5.01 1.67 6.09
CA SER A 20 6.06 2.39 5.38
C SER A 20 5.49 3.58 4.60
N LEU A 21 6.21 4.69 4.63
CA LEU A 21 5.86 5.94 3.97
C LEU A 21 6.97 6.25 2.96
N VAL A 22 6.63 6.32 1.67
CA VAL A 22 7.63 6.54 0.61
C VAL A 22 7.25 7.76 -0.22
N ASP A 23 8.19 8.69 -0.38
CA ASP A 23 8.00 9.89 -1.20
C ASP A 23 8.07 9.55 -2.69
N LEU A 24 6.95 9.71 -3.39
CA LEU A 24 6.83 9.53 -4.83
C LEU A 24 7.09 10.82 -5.60
N THR A 25 7.14 11.97 -4.92
CA THR A 25 7.23 13.30 -5.55
C THR A 25 8.37 13.39 -6.58
N PRO A 26 9.61 12.94 -6.30
CA PRO A 26 10.69 13.00 -7.28
C PRO A 26 10.42 12.15 -8.54
N ALA A 27 9.87 10.94 -8.37
CA ALA A 27 9.57 10.05 -9.49
C ALA A 27 8.43 10.61 -10.36
N LEU A 28 7.42 11.22 -9.74
CA LEU A 28 6.27 11.81 -10.43
C LEU A 28 6.64 13.11 -11.15
N ASN A 29 7.45 13.99 -10.54
CA ASN A 29 7.98 15.18 -11.21
C ASN A 29 8.82 14.80 -12.44
N ASN A 30 9.65 13.75 -12.33
CA ASN A 30 10.39 13.23 -13.48
C ASN A 30 9.45 12.73 -14.58
N LEU A 31 8.37 12.03 -14.22
CA LEU A 31 7.37 11.57 -15.18
C LEU A 31 6.67 12.73 -15.90
N VAL A 32 6.28 13.79 -15.18
CA VAL A 32 5.68 14.99 -15.78
C VAL A 32 6.66 15.65 -16.75
N ARG A 33 7.91 15.85 -16.33
CA ARG A 33 8.98 16.41 -17.17
C ARG A 33 9.23 15.58 -18.44
N GLU A 34 9.32 14.26 -18.31
CA GLU A 34 9.46 13.34 -19.46
C GLU A 34 8.25 13.37 -20.41
N SER A 35 7.07 13.70 -19.89
CA SER A 35 5.84 13.72 -20.69
C SER A 35 5.70 14.94 -21.62
N GLY A 36 6.43 16.02 -21.34
CA GLY A 36 6.33 17.31 -22.04
C GLY A 36 5.00 18.05 -21.84
N VAL A 37 4.13 17.57 -20.95
CA VAL A 37 2.85 18.24 -20.66
C VAL A 37 3.09 19.47 -19.80
N VAL A 38 2.55 20.61 -20.22
CA VAL A 38 2.65 21.91 -19.52
C VAL A 38 1.37 22.26 -18.77
N GLU A 39 0.20 21.87 -19.29
CA GLU A 39 -1.11 22.11 -18.67
C GLU A 39 -1.94 20.83 -18.75
N GLY A 40 -2.38 20.30 -17.61
CA GLY A 40 -3.10 19.02 -17.60
C GLY A 40 -3.30 18.40 -16.23
N THR A 41 -3.22 17.07 -16.18
CA THR A 41 -3.35 16.30 -14.94
C THR A 41 -2.45 15.08 -14.93
N LEU A 42 -1.89 14.79 -13.76
CA LEU A 42 -1.32 13.51 -13.38
C LEU A 42 -2.36 12.73 -12.59
N HIS A 43 -2.67 11.50 -13.01
CA HIS A 43 -3.45 10.54 -12.23
C HIS A 43 -2.55 9.39 -11.77
N CYS A 44 -2.66 9.02 -10.50
CA CYS A 44 -1.95 7.89 -9.91
C CYS A 44 -2.92 6.92 -9.24
N VAL A 45 -2.61 5.63 -9.34
CA VAL A 45 -3.37 4.56 -8.68
C VAL A 45 -2.41 3.53 -8.10
N SER A 46 -2.59 3.20 -6.83
CA SER A 46 -1.97 2.03 -6.23
C SER A 46 -2.50 0.76 -6.89
N ARG A 47 -1.60 -0.15 -7.26
CA ARG A 47 -1.96 -1.45 -7.84
C ARG A 47 -2.02 -2.57 -6.79
N HIS A 48 -2.15 -2.22 -5.51
CA HIS A 48 -2.14 -3.14 -4.38
C HIS A 48 -3.31 -2.84 -3.45
N THR A 49 -3.90 -3.87 -2.86
CA THR A 49 -5.03 -3.73 -1.92
C THR A 49 -4.60 -3.27 -0.53
N THR A 50 -3.31 -3.36 -0.22
CA THR A 50 -2.73 -3.03 1.09
C THR A 50 -1.83 -1.79 1.05
N THR A 51 -1.90 -0.99 -0.02
CA THR A 51 -1.21 0.30 -0.09
C THR A 51 -2.16 1.41 -0.56
N ALA A 52 -1.89 2.63 -0.11
CA ALA A 52 -2.69 3.82 -0.35
C ALA A 52 -1.83 4.96 -0.91
N LEU A 53 -2.48 5.97 -1.49
CA LEU A 53 -1.82 7.18 -1.98
C LEU A 53 -2.39 8.40 -1.26
N THR A 54 -1.52 9.27 -0.74
CA THR A 54 -1.93 10.49 -0.04
C THR A 54 -1.01 11.66 -0.38
N ILE A 55 -1.43 12.88 0.00
CA ILE A 55 -0.63 14.09 -0.11
C ILE A 55 -0.53 14.72 1.29
N ASN A 56 0.68 14.81 1.82
CA ASN A 56 0.95 15.39 3.13
C ASN A 56 2.42 15.82 3.25
N GLU A 57 2.82 16.35 4.39
CA GLU A 57 4.21 16.71 4.67
C GLU A 57 5.07 15.47 4.95
N MET A 58 6.25 15.40 4.32
CA MET A 58 7.23 14.33 4.54
C MET A 58 8.25 14.69 5.64
N GLU A 59 7.75 14.97 6.84
CA GLU A 59 8.57 15.25 8.02
C GLU A 59 8.70 13.99 8.90
N THR A 60 9.90 13.71 9.40
CA THR A 60 10.22 12.44 10.08
C THR A 60 9.34 12.14 11.28
N ARG A 61 9.07 13.13 12.15
CA ARG A 61 8.22 12.91 13.35
C ARG A 61 6.75 12.77 12.99
N LEU A 62 6.28 13.53 12.00
CA LEU A 62 4.93 13.37 11.48
C LEU A 62 4.72 11.98 10.86
N GLN A 63 5.73 11.41 10.21
CA GLN A 63 5.67 10.02 9.74
C GLN A 63 5.44 9.05 10.92
N ASP A 64 6.14 9.23 12.04
CA ASP A 64 5.92 8.42 13.24
C ASP A 64 4.54 8.63 13.86
N ASP A 65 4.02 9.86 13.82
CA ASP A 65 2.64 10.16 14.22
C ASP A 65 1.63 9.46 13.32
N ILE A 66 1.83 9.47 12.00
CA ILE A 66 0.98 8.79 11.01
C ILE A 66 0.96 7.28 11.27
N ARG A 67 2.13 6.65 11.46
CA ARG A 67 2.22 5.21 11.76
C ARG A 67 1.41 4.84 13.00
N ARG A 68 1.62 5.58 14.10
CA ARG A 68 0.91 5.34 15.35
C ARG A 68 -0.59 5.58 15.20
N TRP A 69 -0.98 6.68 14.57
CA TRP A 69 -2.38 7.02 14.36
C TRP A 69 -3.10 5.97 13.50
N LEU A 70 -2.50 5.50 12.41
CA LEU A 70 -3.10 4.45 11.59
C LEU A 70 -3.33 3.16 12.38
N PHE A 71 -2.39 2.74 13.23
CA PHE A 71 -2.64 1.57 14.12
C PHE A 71 -3.72 1.81 15.18
N THR A 72 -4.07 3.06 15.51
CA THR A 72 -5.27 3.33 16.33
C THR A 72 -6.57 3.18 15.54
N MET A 73 -6.53 3.42 14.21
CA MET A 73 -7.70 3.31 13.33
C MET A 73 -8.03 1.85 13.01
N ALA A 74 -7.01 1.04 12.71
CA ALA A 74 -7.13 -0.40 12.57
C ALA A 74 -5.87 -1.09 13.09
N ALA A 75 -5.97 -1.62 14.30
CA ALA A 75 -4.89 -2.35 14.94
C ALA A 75 -4.64 -3.71 14.25
N PRO A 76 -3.40 -4.20 14.24
CA PRO A 76 -3.07 -5.60 13.93
C PRO A 76 -3.86 -6.60 14.77
N ASP A 77 -4.00 -7.81 14.25
CA ASP A 77 -4.70 -8.90 14.93
C ASP A 77 -3.85 -9.43 16.09
N VAL A 78 -4.41 -9.48 17.30
CA VAL A 78 -3.63 -9.88 18.48
C VAL A 78 -3.30 -11.36 18.54
N ARG A 79 -3.96 -12.20 17.75
CA ARG A 79 -3.62 -13.61 17.67
C ARG A 79 -2.28 -13.83 16.96
N TYR A 80 -1.82 -12.83 16.21
CA TYR A 80 -0.60 -12.88 15.40
C TYR A 80 0.28 -11.67 15.76
N PRO A 81 1.12 -11.79 16.81
CA PRO A 81 1.97 -10.68 17.24
C PRO A 81 2.90 -10.24 16.12
N ILE A 82 2.94 -8.93 15.88
CA ILE A 82 3.89 -8.31 14.96
C ILE A 82 5.04 -7.68 15.76
N PRO A 83 6.31 -7.80 15.31
CA PRO A 83 7.43 -7.17 15.98
C PRO A 83 7.22 -5.65 16.17
N GLY A 84 7.57 -5.13 17.34
CA GLY A 84 7.51 -3.68 17.61
C GLY A 84 6.12 -3.09 17.86
N TRP A 85 5.05 -3.87 17.72
CA TRP A 85 3.70 -3.43 18.07
C TRP A 85 3.20 -4.14 19.33
N THR A 86 2.50 -3.39 20.19
CA THR A 86 1.76 -3.95 21.32
C THR A 86 0.42 -3.23 21.42
N ALA A 87 -0.64 -3.98 21.73
CA ALA A 87 -1.93 -3.37 22.03
C ALA A 87 -1.80 -2.46 23.26
N ALA A 88 -2.50 -1.32 23.23
CA ALA A 88 -2.53 -0.43 24.38
C ALA A 88 -3.09 -1.18 25.62
N PRO A 89 -2.56 -0.93 26.84
CA PRO A 89 -3.05 -1.57 28.04
C PRO A 89 -4.57 -1.40 28.20
N GLY A 90 -5.29 -2.52 28.34
CA GLY A 90 -6.75 -2.53 28.49
C GLY A 90 -7.55 -2.37 27.19
N ALA A 91 -6.90 -2.29 26.02
CA ALA A 91 -7.60 -2.30 24.75
C ALA A 91 -8.20 -3.69 24.47
N THR A 92 -9.48 -3.74 24.08
CA THR A 92 -10.05 -4.91 23.43
C THR A 92 -9.47 -4.97 22.03
N ALA A 93 -8.48 -5.83 21.84
CA ALA A 93 -7.77 -5.87 20.58
C ALA A 93 -8.53 -6.71 19.54
N PRO A 94 -8.50 -6.30 18.26
CA PRO A 94 -9.35 -6.89 17.24
C PRO A 94 -8.87 -8.26 16.81
N THR A 95 -9.81 -9.06 16.32
CA THR A 95 -9.57 -10.28 15.55
C THR A 95 -10.22 -10.10 14.19
N TYR A 96 -9.59 -10.60 13.13
CA TYR A 96 -10.12 -10.51 11.77
C TYR A 96 -10.21 -11.88 11.11
N ASP A 97 -11.40 -12.22 10.62
CA ASP A 97 -11.63 -13.46 9.87
C ASP A 97 -10.77 -13.57 8.61
N HIS A 98 -10.38 -12.42 8.01
CA HIS A 98 -9.46 -12.40 6.87
C HIS A 98 -8.06 -12.95 7.20
N ASN A 99 -7.63 -12.92 8.46
CA ASN A 99 -6.38 -13.56 8.87
C ASN A 99 -6.53 -15.07 9.11
N ASP A 100 -7.78 -15.55 9.21
CA ASP A 100 -8.10 -16.95 9.46
C ASP A 100 -8.36 -17.72 8.18
N LEU A 101 -7.77 -17.31 7.05
CA LEU A 101 -7.91 -18.02 5.76
C LEU A 101 -7.51 -19.50 5.87
N HIS A 102 -6.55 -19.81 6.74
CA HIS A 102 -6.11 -21.16 7.07
C HIS A 102 -7.17 -22.00 7.82
N LEU A 103 -8.18 -21.38 8.45
CA LEU A 103 -9.28 -22.04 9.15
C LEU A 103 -10.55 -22.12 8.31
N ARG A 104 -10.58 -21.47 7.15
CA ARG A 104 -11.77 -21.45 6.30
C ARG A 104 -12.02 -22.85 5.74
N PRO A 105 -13.23 -23.43 5.87
CA PRO A 105 -13.58 -24.58 5.06
C PRO A 105 -13.53 -24.11 3.60
N ALA A 106 -12.64 -24.69 2.79
CA ALA A 106 -12.45 -24.29 1.40
C ALA A 106 -13.79 -24.44 0.66
N SER A 107 -14.55 -23.35 0.56
CA SER A 107 -15.81 -23.31 -0.16
C SER A 107 -15.53 -23.61 -1.64
N GLU A 108 -16.54 -24.04 -2.38
CA GLU A 108 -16.35 -24.34 -3.81
C GLU A 108 -15.84 -23.11 -4.58
N GLU A 109 -16.29 -21.91 -4.20
CA GLU A 109 -15.81 -20.63 -4.73
C GLU A 109 -14.34 -20.36 -4.40
N ASP A 110 -13.91 -20.63 -3.16
CA ASP A 110 -12.50 -20.45 -2.77
C ASP A 110 -11.59 -21.43 -3.50
N ARG A 111 -12.02 -22.69 -3.62
CA ARG A 111 -11.28 -23.71 -4.37
C ARG A 111 -11.11 -23.28 -5.82
N ALA A 112 -12.17 -22.78 -6.45
CA ALA A 112 -12.11 -22.28 -7.83
C ALA A 112 -11.19 -21.05 -7.99
N ARG A 113 -11.23 -20.11 -7.03
CA ARG A 113 -10.36 -18.92 -7.05
C ARG A 113 -8.88 -19.29 -6.87
N ILE A 114 -8.60 -20.21 -5.95
CA ILE A 114 -7.24 -20.70 -5.66
C ILE A 114 -6.73 -21.54 -6.83
N ASP A 115 -7.55 -22.44 -7.36
CA ASP A 115 -7.19 -23.25 -8.52
C ASP A 115 -6.76 -22.36 -9.70
N LYS A 116 -7.57 -21.34 -10.03
CA LYS A 116 -7.29 -20.42 -11.14
C LYS A 116 -6.03 -19.56 -10.98
N ASN A 117 -5.71 -19.13 -9.77
CA ASN A 117 -4.63 -18.15 -9.53
C ASN A 117 -3.33 -18.77 -8.97
N TRP A 118 -3.40 -20.01 -8.47
CA TRP A 118 -2.33 -20.69 -7.78
C TRP A 118 -2.02 -22.07 -8.38
N MET A 119 -2.93 -23.03 -8.23
CA MET A 119 -2.69 -24.44 -8.61
C MET A 119 -2.49 -24.59 -10.13
N SER A 120 -3.39 -24.01 -10.93
CA SER A 120 -3.30 -24.05 -12.40
C SER A 120 -2.13 -23.24 -12.97
N GLN A 121 -1.51 -22.38 -12.18
CA GLN A 121 -0.26 -21.69 -12.51
C GLN A 121 0.99 -22.45 -12.00
N GLY A 122 0.82 -23.63 -11.42
CA GLY A 122 1.92 -24.45 -10.91
C GLY A 122 2.61 -23.89 -9.67
N LYS A 123 1.94 -23.05 -8.87
CA LYS A 123 2.53 -22.36 -7.71
C LYS A 123 2.53 -23.19 -6.41
N GLY A 124 1.96 -24.39 -6.41
CA GLY A 124 1.91 -25.29 -5.26
C GLY A 124 0.50 -25.81 -4.97
N THR A 125 0.34 -26.35 -3.77
CA THR A 125 -0.87 -26.97 -3.21
C THR A 125 -1.78 -25.94 -2.52
N LEU A 126 -3.01 -26.35 -2.19
CA LEU A 126 -3.95 -25.56 -1.40
C LEU A 126 -3.38 -25.23 -0.01
N GLN A 127 -2.71 -26.18 0.64
CA GLN A 127 -2.12 -25.94 1.97
C GLN A 127 -0.99 -24.91 1.89
N GLU A 128 -0.11 -25.01 0.89
CA GLU A 128 0.96 -24.02 0.68
C GLU A 128 0.42 -22.63 0.37
N PHE A 129 -0.71 -22.52 -0.35
CA PHE A 129 -1.41 -21.25 -0.54
C PHE A 129 -1.90 -20.69 0.80
N MET A 130 -2.54 -21.51 1.64
CA MET A 130 -3.06 -21.08 2.94
C MET A 130 -1.95 -20.67 3.90
N ASP A 131 -0.83 -21.41 3.90
CA ASP A 131 0.30 -21.18 4.80
C ASP A 131 1.09 -19.91 4.44
N GLN A 132 1.04 -19.46 3.18
CA GLN A 132 1.73 -18.23 2.75
C GLN A 132 0.89 -16.95 2.90
N GLU A 133 -0.41 -17.05 3.17
CA GLU A 133 -1.26 -15.86 3.24
C GLU A 133 -0.83 -14.94 4.40
N PRO A 134 -0.51 -13.67 4.14
CA PRO A 134 -0.07 -12.75 5.17
C PRO A 134 -1.22 -12.34 6.10
N ILE A 135 -0.90 -12.14 7.38
CA ILE A 135 -1.83 -11.60 8.39
C ILE A 135 -1.98 -10.08 8.20
N ASN A 136 -2.74 -9.66 7.20
CA ASN A 136 -2.79 -8.25 6.76
C ASN A 136 -4.20 -7.65 6.69
N ALA A 137 -5.17 -8.21 7.42
CA ALA A 137 -6.55 -7.69 7.43
C ALA A 137 -6.61 -6.20 7.80
N HIS A 138 -5.85 -5.79 8.81
CA HIS A 138 -5.76 -4.39 9.23
C HIS A 138 -5.27 -3.48 8.08
N SER A 139 -4.29 -3.93 7.31
CA SER A 139 -3.73 -3.20 6.17
C SER A 139 -4.79 -2.90 5.10
N HIS A 140 -5.69 -3.86 4.82
CA HIS A 140 -6.82 -3.65 3.92
C HIS A 140 -7.81 -2.58 4.44
N LEU A 141 -8.07 -2.55 5.74
CA LEU A 141 -8.98 -1.56 6.34
C LEU A 141 -8.38 -0.15 6.32
N LEU A 142 -7.08 -0.02 6.59
CA LEU A 142 -6.38 1.26 6.51
C LEU A 142 -6.39 1.84 5.10
N THR A 143 -6.19 0.99 4.08
CA THR A 143 -6.12 1.46 2.69
C THR A 143 -7.49 1.82 2.14
N MET A 144 -8.54 1.12 2.60
CA MET A 144 -9.93 1.49 2.34
C MET A 144 -10.26 2.89 2.91
N LEU A 145 -9.70 3.25 4.07
CA LEU A 145 -9.87 4.57 4.66
C LEU A 145 -9.08 5.67 3.95
N LEU A 146 -7.82 5.40 3.57
CA LEU A 146 -6.93 6.39 2.97
C LEU A 146 -7.22 6.66 1.48
N GLY A 147 -7.69 5.64 0.74
CA GLY A 147 -7.89 5.71 -0.70
C GLY A 147 -6.67 5.29 -1.51
N THR A 148 -6.92 4.76 -2.71
CA THR A 148 -5.88 4.14 -3.55
C THR A 148 -5.50 4.95 -4.77
N SER A 149 -6.14 6.09 -5.02
CA SER A 149 -5.84 6.93 -6.18
C SER A 149 -5.87 8.41 -5.85
N LEU A 150 -5.13 9.19 -6.64
CA LEU A 150 -5.11 10.64 -6.57
C LEU A 150 -4.99 11.24 -7.98
N SER A 151 -5.49 12.46 -8.13
CA SER A 151 -5.36 13.24 -9.35
C SER A 151 -4.83 14.63 -8.98
N ILE A 152 -3.72 15.01 -9.60
CA ILE A 152 -3.01 16.26 -9.33
C ILE A 152 -3.03 17.08 -10.62
N PRO A 153 -3.43 18.36 -10.59
CA PRO A 153 -3.28 19.24 -11.74
C PRO A 153 -1.80 19.47 -12.08
N ILE A 154 -1.53 19.71 -13.36
CA ILE A 154 -0.23 20.16 -13.85
C ILE A 154 -0.43 21.55 -14.42
N SER A 155 0.40 22.50 -14.01
CA SER A 155 0.43 23.86 -14.58
C SER A 155 1.87 24.32 -14.72
N ALA A 156 2.16 25.01 -15.81
CA ALA A 156 3.53 25.40 -16.20
C ALA A 156 4.54 24.23 -16.17
N GLY A 157 4.08 23.01 -16.45
CA GLY A 157 4.92 21.81 -16.45
C GLY A 157 5.27 21.24 -15.07
N GLU A 158 4.65 21.75 -13.99
CA GLU A 158 4.89 21.30 -12.62
C GLU A 158 3.62 20.74 -11.96
N LEU A 159 3.79 19.84 -10.99
CA LEU A 159 2.67 19.37 -10.16
C LEU A 159 2.14 20.53 -9.30
N CYS A 160 0.84 20.80 -9.39
CA CYS A 160 0.17 21.84 -8.61
C CYS A 160 -0.08 21.39 -7.15
N ILE A 161 0.99 21.28 -6.37
CA ILE A 161 0.95 21.00 -4.93
C ILE A 161 1.72 22.09 -4.15
N GLY A 162 1.37 22.27 -2.88
CA GLY A 162 1.98 23.27 -2.01
C GLY A 162 3.42 22.95 -1.61
N GLN A 163 4.14 23.95 -1.10
CA GLN A 163 5.56 23.84 -0.70
C GLN A 163 5.86 22.67 0.27
N TRP A 164 4.92 22.36 1.16
CA TRP A 164 5.06 21.31 2.17
C TRP A 164 4.26 20.04 1.82
N GLN A 165 3.79 19.92 0.58
CA GLN A 165 3.06 18.74 0.13
C GLN A 165 4.00 17.81 -0.66
N SER A 166 4.08 16.57 -0.18
CA SER A 166 4.68 15.44 -0.88
C SER A 166 3.59 14.46 -1.27
N VAL A 167 3.75 13.80 -2.42
CA VAL A 167 2.92 12.67 -2.84
C VAL A 167 3.50 11.40 -2.25
N ILE A 168 2.74 10.71 -1.40
CA ILE A 168 3.25 9.64 -0.54
C ILE A 168 2.54 8.32 -0.87
N LEU A 169 3.32 7.25 -1.09
CA LEU A 169 2.82 5.89 -1.00
C LEU A 169 2.81 5.47 0.47
N VAL A 170 1.66 5.06 0.98
CA VAL A 170 1.52 4.44 2.30
C VAL A 170 1.40 2.93 2.10
N ASP A 171 2.42 2.16 2.44
CA ASP A 171 2.35 0.70 2.48
C ASP A 171 1.97 0.25 3.87
N CYS A 172 0.80 -0.35 4.02
CA CYS A 172 0.28 -0.79 5.30
C CYS A 172 0.60 -2.26 5.60
N ASP A 173 1.33 -2.94 4.70
CA ASP A 173 1.73 -4.35 4.78
C ASP A 173 3.18 -4.49 4.29
N GLY A 174 4.02 -3.53 4.70
CA GLY A 174 5.42 -3.43 4.31
C GLY A 174 6.38 -4.19 5.22
N PRO A 175 7.68 -4.20 4.90
CA PRO A 175 8.27 -3.73 3.64
C PRO A 175 8.08 -4.74 2.49
N ARG A 176 7.81 -4.25 1.27
CA ARG A 176 7.63 -5.05 0.03
C ARG A 176 8.03 -4.26 -1.22
N LYS A 177 8.16 -4.98 -2.35
CA LYS A 177 8.19 -4.36 -3.68
C LYS A 177 6.77 -4.06 -4.13
N ARG A 178 6.47 -2.78 -4.37
CA ARG A 178 5.16 -2.26 -4.76
C ARG A 178 5.24 -1.59 -6.12
N THR A 179 4.07 -1.32 -6.68
CA THR A 179 3.94 -0.66 -7.98
C THR A 179 2.80 0.34 -7.96
N VAL A 180 3.05 1.53 -8.50
CA VAL A 180 2.05 2.58 -8.70
C VAL A 180 1.85 2.79 -10.20
N GLY A 181 0.60 2.76 -10.64
CA GLY A 181 0.24 3.19 -11.99
C GLY A 181 0.17 4.71 -12.03
N ALA A 182 0.81 5.32 -13.02
CA ALA A 182 0.76 6.78 -13.21
C ALA A 182 0.50 7.12 -14.68
N GLN A 183 -0.38 8.09 -14.91
CA GLN A 183 -0.74 8.58 -16.24
C GLN A 183 -0.76 10.10 -16.25
N VAL A 184 -0.13 10.70 -17.26
CA VAL A 184 -0.16 12.14 -17.49
C VAL A 184 -0.96 12.41 -18.76
N VAL A 185 -1.90 13.34 -18.69
CA VAL A 185 -2.73 13.78 -19.82
C VAL A 185 -2.80 15.30 -19.82
N GLY A 186 -2.57 15.93 -20.97
CA GLY A 186 -2.65 17.38 -21.08
C GLY A 186 -2.07 17.93 -22.37
N LEU A 187 -2.00 19.26 -22.45
CA LEU A 187 -1.39 20.00 -23.54
C LEU A 187 0.14 19.98 -23.40
N ARG A 188 0.81 19.82 -24.53
CA ARG A 188 2.27 19.90 -24.63
C ARG A 188 2.67 21.21 -25.30
N ASP A 189 3.88 21.66 -25.02
CA ASP A 189 4.56 22.71 -25.79
C ASP A 189 5.18 22.14 -27.09
#